data_AF-A0A916YU25-F1
#
_entry.id   AF-A0A916YU25-F1
#
_cell.length_a   1.000
_cell.length_b   1.000
_cell.length_c   1.000
_cell.angle_alpha   90.00
_cell.angle_beta   90.00
_cell.angle_gamma   90.00
#
_symmetry.space_group_name_H-M   'P 1'
#
loop_
_entity.id
_entity.type
_entity.pdbx_description
1 polymer ?
#
loop_
_entity_poly.entity_id
_entity_poly.type
_entity_poly.pdbx_seq_one_letter_code
_entity_poly.pdbx_strand_id
1 'polypeptide(L)'
;MENNDPMVNATALDRIVNYEDYISGMNNDELMVIINRLEIFEEAAAALTELSIRDTEAAVPSCSKILAENLGDEFLQAVAFNLLYEGDAELAMEIIRKQVSHAPAALLGAMMDNLSTDSLQPVGQSLPSSFLRSVVDRYQALNDTDQERILENYEWFQESYKDKLM
;
A
#
# COMPACT_ATOMS: atom_id res chain seq x y z
N MET A 1 4.96 -0.96 -39.71
CA MET A 1 4.54 -0.53 -38.36
C MET A 1 5.37 -1.36 -37.42
N GLU A 2 6.44 -0.77 -36.89
CA GLU A 2 7.24 -1.40 -35.84
C GLU A 2 6.40 -1.40 -34.58
N ASN A 3 6.16 -2.60 -34.03
CA ASN A 3 5.66 -2.76 -32.68
C ASN A 3 6.77 -2.27 -31.74
N ASN A 4 6.69 -0.99 -31.37
CA ASN A 4 7.47 -0.43 -30.28
C ASN A 4 6.83 -0.90 -28.98
N ASP A 5 7.14 -2.13 -28.58
CA ASP A 5 6.87 -2.62 -27.24
C ASP A 5 7.89 -1.94 -26.30
N PRO A 6 7.47 -1.01 -25.42
CA PRO A 6 8.37 -0.29 -24.53
C PRO A 6 9.10 -1.22 -23.56
N MET A 7 8.58 -2.43 -23.29
CA MET A 7 9.33 -3.44 -22.52
C MET A 7 10.59 -3.92 -23.22
N VAL A 8 10.67 -3.81 -24.55
CA VAL A 8 11.81 -4.33 -25.33
C VAL A 8 13.00 -3.36 -25.31
N ASN A 9 12.81 -2.10 -24.90
CA ASN A 9 13.85 -1.07 -24.99
C ASN A 9 14.38 -0.52 -23.66
N ALA A 10 13.72 -0.78 -22.52
CA ALA A 10 14.26 -0.38 -21.21
C ALA A 10 15.40 -1.33 -20.79
N THR A 11 16.59 -0.78 -20.56
CA THR A 11 17.70 -1.59 -20.04
C THR A 11 17.43 -1.98 -18.59
N ALA A 12 18.10 -3.02 -18.08
CA ALA A 12 17.99 -3.38 -16.66
C ALA A 12 18.36 -2.21 -15.72
N LEU A 13 19.19 -1.27 -16.18
CA LEU A 13 19.52 -0.06 -15.43
C LEU A 13 18.38 0.97 -15.46
N ASP A 14 17.70 1.12 -16.59
CA ASP A 14 16.55 2.03 -16.72
C ASP A 14 15.41 1.60 -15.81
N ARG A 15 15.18 0.29 -15.68
CA ARG A 15 14.16 -0.27 -14.78
C ARG A 15 14.44 -0.05 -13.29
N ILE A 16 15.67 0.33 -12.94
CA ILE A 16 16.08 0.60 -11.56
C ILE A 16 16.11 2.10 -11.26
N VAL A 17 16.53 2.93 -12.23
CA VAL A 17 16.86 4.35 -11.98
C VAL A 17 15.95 5.33 -12.71
N ASN A 18 15.32 4.91 -13.81
CA ASN A 18 14.54 5.78 -14.70
C ASN A 18 13.12 5.25 -14.94
N TYR A 19 12.59 4.41 -14.04
CA TYR A 19 11.32 3.73 -14.27
C TYR A 19 10.14 4.70 -14.39
N GLU A 20 10.18 5.82 -13.68
CA GLU A 20 9.13 6.85 -13.73
C GLU A 20 8.98 7.46 -15.14
N ASP A 21 10.09 7.58 -15.89
CA ASP A 21 10.10 8.24 -17.20
C ASP A 21 9.33 7.43 -18.26
N TYR A 22 9.45 6.10 -18.27
CA TYR A 22 8.76 5.27 -19.27
C TYR A 22 7.42 4.72 -18.80
N ILE A 23 7.19 4.55 -17.48
CA ILE A 23 5.91 4.09 -16.93
C ILE A 23 4.76 5.02 -17.36
N SER A 24 5.00 6.34 -17.35
CA SER A 24 4.03 7.33 -17.81
C SER A 24 3.61 7.18 -19.29
N GLY A 25 4.45 6.57 -20.13
CA GLY A 25 4.20 6.33 -21.55
C GLY A 25 3.60 4.96 -21.89
N MET A 26 3.59 4.02 -20.94
CA MET A 26 3.06 2.66 -21.13
C MET A 26 1.53 2.66 -21.20
N ASN A 27 0.92 1.61 -21.75
CA ASN A 27 -0.52 1.36 -21.63
C ASN A 27 -0.84 0.44 -20.42
N ASN A 28 -2.13 0.31 -20.07
CA ASN A 28 -2.53 -0.46 -18.89
C ASN A 28 -2.10 -1.94 -18.94
N ASP A 29 -2.08 -2.57 -20.10
CA ASP A 29 -1.64 -3.97 -20.24
C ASP A 29 -0.14 -4.11 -19.93
N GLU A 30 0.67 -3.16 -20.41
CA GLU A 30 2.12 -3.10 -20.13
C GLU A 30 2.40 -2.86 -18.64
N LEU A 31 1.67 -1.94 -18.01
CA LEU A 31 1.76 -1.71 -16.56
C LEU A 31 1.42 -2.98 -15.78
N MET A 32 0.36 -3.68 -16.18
CA MET A 32 -0.04 -4.95 -15.57
C MET A 32 1.01 -6.04 -15.71
N VAL A 33 1.79 -6.06 -16.80
CA VAL A 33 2.92 -7.01 -16.92
C VAL A 33 3.99 -6.73 -15.85
N ILE A 34 4.35 -5.46 -15.63
CA ILE A 34 5.32 -5.09 -14.59
C ILE A 34 4.82 -5.51 -13.21
N ILE A 35 3.58 -5.12 -12.88
CA ILE A 35 2.94 -5.41 -11.59
C ILE A 35 2.87 -6.91 -11.32
N ASN A 36 2.54 -7.73 -12.32
CA ASN A 36 2.42 -9.18 -12.14
C ASN A 36 3.76 -9.91 -12.02
N ARG A 37 4.84 -9.35 -12.60
CA ARG A 37 6.16 -9.98 -12.57
C ARG A 37 6.88 -9.76 -11.26
N LEU A 38 6.67 -8.61 -10.61
CA LEU A 38 7.30 -8.27 -9.33
C LEU A 38 8.83 -8.45 -9.35
N GLU A 39 9.48 -8.18 -10.48
CA GLU A 39 10.93 -8.35 -10.63
C GLU A 39 11.71 -7.26 -9.88
N ILE A 40 11.19 -6.02 -9.87
CA ILE A 40 11.73 -4.85 -9.16
C ILE A 40 10.54 -4.20 -8.44
N PHE A 41 10.60 -4.08 -7.12
CA PHE A 41 9.43 -3.67 -6.32
C PHE A 41 9.13 -2.18 -6.45
N GLU A 42 10.15 -1.34 -6.58
CA GLU A 42 10.01 0.09 -6.82
C GLU A 42 9.34 0.36 -8.19
N GLU A 43 9.76 -0.38 -9.22
CA GLU A 43 9.16 -0.34 -10.56
C GLU A 43 7.69 -0.81 -10.51
N ALA A 44 7.42 -1.91 -9.79
CA ALA A 44 6.06 -2.41 -9.63
C ALA A 44 5.16 -1.44 -8.85
N ALA A 45 5.68 -0.77 -7.83
CA ALA A 45 4.94 0.24 -7.06
C ALA A 45 4.61 1.46 -7.92
N ALA A 46 5.57 1.94 -8.72
CA ALA A 46 5.35 3.02 -9.66
C ALA A 46 4.33 2.64 -10.74
N ALA A 47 4.42 1.43 -11.30
CA ALA A 47 3.47 0.96 -12.30
C ALA A 47 2.06 0.78 -11.72
N LEU A 48 1.95 0.28 -10.49
CA LEU A 48 0.69 0.14 -9.78
C LEU A 48 0.03 1.50 -9.50
N THR A 49 0.83 2.49 -9.10
CA THR A 49 0.38 3.87 -8.87
C THR A 49 -0.08 4.53 -10.17
N GLU A 50 0.68 4.39 -11.24
CA GLU A 50 0.28 4.94 -12.55
C GLU A 50 -1.02 4.28 -13.05
N LEU A 51 -1.16 2.96 -12.87
CA LEU A 51 -2.40 2.25 -13.21
C LEU A 51 -3.57 2.77 -12.38
N SER A 52 -3.41 2.95 -11.06
CA SER A 52 -4.51 3.41 -10.19
C SER A 52 -4.95 4.84 -10.49
N ILE A 53 -4.04 5.70 -10.92
CA ILE A 53 -4.35 7.07 -11.39
C ILE A 53 -5.22 7.04 -12.64
N ARG A 54 -4.96 6.11 -13.56
CA ARG A 54 -5.68 6.02 -14.85
C ARG A 54 -6.99 5.27 -14.74
N ASP A 55 -6.97 4.18 -14.00
CA ASP A 55 -8.04 3.20 -13.88
C ASP A 55 -7.96 2.51 -12.52
N THR A 56 -8.55 3.16 -11.52
CA THR A 56 -8.57 2.67 -10.14
C THR A 56 -9.22 1.29 -10.05
N GLU A 57 -10.28 1.03 -10.80
CA GLU A 57 -10.97 -0.27 -10.81
C GLU A 57 -10.06 -1.38 -11.34
N ALA A 58 -9.24 -1.10 -12.36
CA ALA A 58 -8.26 -2.07 -12.86
C ALA A 58 -7.09 -2.33 -11.90
N ALA A 59 -6.73 -1.36 -11.04
CA ALA A 59 -5.65 -1.52 -10.06
C ALA A 59 -6.06 -2.34 -8.82
N VAL A 60 -7.34 -2.28 -8.41
CA VAL A 60 -7.87 -2.93 -7.20
C VAL A 60 -7.53 -4.43 -7.12
N PRO A 61 -7.73 -5.27 -8.18
CA PRO A 61 -7.38 -6.69 -8.13
C PRO A 61 -5.90 -6.94 -7.85
N SER A 62 -5.01 -6.12 -8.41
CA SER A 62 -3.57 -6.22 -8.18
C SER A 62 -3.20 -5.83 -6.76
N CYS A 63 -3.76 -4.74 -6.24
CA CYS A 63 -3.53 -4.30 -4.86
C CYS A 63 -4.01 -5.36 -3.86
N SER A 64 -5.23 -5.88 -4.05
CA SER A 64 -5.80 -6.94 -3.24
C SER A 64 -4.93 -8.19 -3.24
N LYS A 65 -4.45 -8.63 -4.42
CA LYS A 65 -3.57 -9.79 -4.54
C LYS A 65 -2.24 -9.59 -3.81
N ILE A 66 -1.59 -8.44 -4.00
CA ILE A 66 -0.31 -8.11 -3.35
C ILE A 66 -0.44 -8.24 -1.83
N LEU A 67 -1.50 -7.67 -1.26
CA LEU A 67 -1.72 -7.72 0.19
C LEU A 67 -2.14 -9.12 0.65
N ALA A 68 -3.14 -9.72 0.01
CA ALA A 68 -3.69 -11.01 0.43
C ALA A 68 -2.64 -12.15 0.41
N GLU A 69 -1.70 -12.09 -0.53
CA GLU A 69 -0.63 -13.09 -0.70
C GLU A 69 0.71 -12.65 -0.07
N ASN A 70 0.78 -11.48 0.57
CA ASN A 70 2.01 -10.87 1.13
C ASN A 70 3.16 -10.80 0.10
N LEU A 71 2.86 -10.34 -1.12
CA LEU A 71 3.83 -10.22 -2.19
C LEU A 71 4.65 -8.93 -2.07
N GLY A 72 5.87 -8.94 -2.60
CA GLY A 72 6.75 -7.76 -2.59
C GLY A 72 7.37 -7.47 -1.23
N ASP A 73 8.02 -6.32 -1.15
CA ASP A 73 8.52 -5.77 0.11
C ASP A 73 7.45 -4.93 0.84
N GLU A 74 7.81 -4.44 2.02
CA GLU A 74 6.89 -3.64 2.83
C GLU A 74 6.50 -2.31 2.17
N PHE A 75 7.35 -1.77 1.30
CA PHE A 75 7.07 -0.53 0.58
C PHE A 75 5.98 -0.75 -0.48
N LEU A 76 6.14 -1.77 -1.32
CA LEU A 76 5.11 -2.13 -2.30
C LEU A 76 3.79 -2.50 -1.62
N GLN A 77 3.83 -3.22 -0.49
CA GLN A 77 2.62 -3.52 0.28
C GLN A 77 1.96 -2.25 0.83
N ALA A 78 2.73 -1.29 1.36
CA ALA A 78 2.18 -0.01 1.83
C ALA A 78 1.50 0.78 0.68
N VAL A 79 2.13 0.84 -0.49
CA VAL A 79 1.56 1.46 -1.70
C VAL A 79 0.27 0.74 -2.10
N ALA A 80 0.29 -0.58 -2.22
CA ALA A 80 -0.89 -1.38 -2.54
C ALA A 80 -2.02 -1.16 -1.54
N PHE A 81 -1.72 -1.02 -0.24
CA PHE A 81 -2.73 -0.74 0.76
C PHE A 81 -3.37 0.64 0.59
N ASN A 82 -2.58 1.70 0.40
CA ASN A 82 -3.13 3.05 0.17
C ASN A 82 -4.07 3.06 -1.04
N LEU A 83 -3.61 2.49 -2.16
CA LEU A 83 -4.39 2.45 -3.40
C LEU A 83 -5.64 1.58 -3.28
N LEU A 84 -5.56 0.44 -2.58
CA LEU A 84 -6.73 -0.39 -2.31
C LEU A 84 -7.71 0.32 -1.38
N TYR A 85 -7.23 1.04 -0.38
CA TYR A 85 -8.08 1.76 0.57
C TYR A 85 -8.87 2.86 -0.15
N GLU A 86 -8.25 3.57 -1.09
CA GLU A 86 -8.92 4.55 -1.94
C GLU A 86 -9.93 3.92 -2.92
N GLY A 87 -9.57 2.80 -3.55
CA GLY A 87 -10.41 2.15 -4.57
C GLY A 87 -11.52 1.25 -4.02
N ASP A 88 -11.27 0.57 -2.89
CA ASP A 88 -12.17 -0.35 -2.20
C ASP A 88 -11.81 -0.45 -0.70
N ALA A 89 -12.21 0.57 0.06
CA ALA A 89 -11.96 0.64 1.50
C ALA A 89 -12.53 -0.57 2.28
N GLU A 90 -13.64 -1.16 1.82
CA GLU A 90 -14.24 -2.32 2.49
C GLU A 90 -13.33 -3.54 2.39
N LEU A 91 -12.83 -3.82 1.18
CA LEU A 91 -11.89 -4.92 0.94
C LEU A 91 -10.54 -4.67 1.63
N ALA A 92 -10.03 -3.43 1.58
CA ALA A 92 -8.82 -3.05 2.33
C ALA A 92 -8.98 -3.36 3.83
N MET A 93 -10.11 -2.95 4.41
CA MET A 93 -10.42 -3.22 5.82
C MET A 93 -10.58 -4.70 6.13
N GLU A 94 -11.13 -5.51 5.22
CA GLU A 94 -11.21 -6.97 5.40
C GLU A 94 -9.81 -7.60 5.47
N ILE A 95 -8.91 -7.21 4.58
CA ILE A 95 -7.54 -7.74 4.52
C ILE A 95 -6.76 -7.37 5.77
N ILE A 96 -6.75 -6.09 6.18
CA ILE A 96 -5.91 -5.68 7.31
C ILE A 96 -6.39 -6.25 8.64
N ARG A 97 -7.70 -6.48 8.82
CA ARG A 97 -8.21 -7.17 10.02
C ARG A 97 -7.62 -8.57 10.18
N LYS A 98 -7.25 -9.23 9.08
CA LYS A 98 -6.61 -10.56 9.08
C LYS A 98 -5.09 -10.48 9.25
N GLN A 99 -4.47 -9.38 8.83
CA GLN A 99 -3.00 -9.28 8.69
C GLN A 99 -2.31 -8.34 9.65
N VAL A 100 -3.03 -7.44 10.34
CA VAL A 100 -2.45 -6.40 11.22
C VAL A 100 -1.42 -6.94 12.21
N SER A 101 -1.64 -8.13 12.77
CA SER A 101 -0.72 -8.76 13.73
C SER A 101 0.65 -9.13 13.16
N HIS A 102 0.79 -9.16 11.83
CA HIS A 102 2.03 -9.50 11.13
C HIS A 102 2.48 -8.39 10.16
N ALA A 103 1.78 -7.25 10.12
CA ALA A 103 2.09 -6.18 9.18
C ALA A 103 3.55 -5.68 9.38
N PRO A 104 4.35 -5.55 8.31
CA PRO A 104 5.65 -4.88 8.41
C PRO A 104 5.47 -3.38 8.70
N ALA A 105 6.55 -2.69 9.09
CA ALA A 105 6.44 -1.34 9.63
C ALA A 105 5.87 -0.35 8.60
N ALA A 106 6.35 -0.38 7.35
CA ALA A 106 5.84 0.53 6.31
C ALA A 106 4.34 0.33 6.04
N LEU A 107 3.89 -0.93 5.95
CA LEU A 107 2.47 -1.26 5.79
C LEU A 107 1.65 -0.81 7.02
N LEU A 108 2.16 -1.02 8.24
CA LEU A 108 1.48 -0.60 9.46
C LEU A 108 1.33 0.93 9.53
N GLY A 109 2.36 1.68 9.14
CA GLY A 109 2.30 3.14 9.02
C GLY A 109 1.22 3.59 8.05
N ALA A 110 1.14 2.97 6.87
CA ALA A 110 0.09 3.24 5.89
C ALA A 110 -1.32 2.91 6.44
N MET A 111 -1.47 1.81 7.18
CA MET A 111 -2.72 1.50 7.89
C MET A 111 -3.10 2.61 8.87
N MET A 112 -2.15 3.05 9.71
CA MET A 112 -2.37 4.11 10.70
C MET A 112 -2.80 5.42 10.03
N ASP A 113 -2.18 5.82 8.93
CA ASP A 113 -2.51 7.07 8.23
C ASP A 113 -3.93 7.07 7.65
N ASN A 114 -4.30 6.02 6.92
CA ASN A 114 -5.64 5.92 6.34
C ASN A 114 -6.71 5.87 7.44
N LEU A 115 -6.47 5.06 8.49
CA LEU A 115 -7.38 4.99 9.63
C LEU A 115 -7.50 6.35 10.35
N SER A 116 -6.40 7.09 10.49
CA SER A 116 -6.41 8.41 11.15
C SER A 116 -7.15 9.45 10.32
N THR A 117 -6.94 9.43 9.00
CA THR A 117 -7.65 10.26 8.03
C THR A 117 -9.16 10.08 8.14
N ASP A 118 -9.61 8.85 8.29
CA ASP A 118 -11.03 8.50 8.39
C ASP A 118 -11.59 8.45 9.81
N SER A 119 -10.81 8.85 10.82
CA SER A 119 -11.20 8.77 12.24
C SER A 119 -12.52 9.51 12.55
N LEU A 120 -12.79 10.60 11.84
CA LEU A 120 -14.02 11.38 11.97
C LEU A 120 -15.14 10.93 11.03
N GLN A 121 -14.85 10.04 10.08
CA GLN A 121 -15.82 9.49 9.15
C GLN A 121 -16.63 8.34 9.80
N PRO A 122 -17.83 8.00 9.28
CA PRO A 122 -18.63 6.91 9.82
C PRO A 122 -17.87 5.58 9.95
N VAL A 123 -17.02 5.26 8.97
CA VAL A 123 -16.21 4.04 8.98
C VAL A 123 -15.23 4.04 10.17
N GLY A 124 -14.44 5.09 10.36
CA GLY A 124 -13.51 5.22 11.50
C GLY A 124 -14.22 5.26 12.86
N GLN A 125 -15.34 5.98 12.94
CA GLN A 125 -16.18 6.02 14.15
C GLN A 125 -16.81 4.66 14.48
N SER A 126 -17.01 3.78 13.51
CA SER A 126 -17.53 2.43 13.74
C SER A 126 -16.47 1.41 14.16
N LEU A 127 -15.18 1.72 14.04
CA LEU A 127 -14.11 0.77 14.33
C LEU A 127 -14.12 0.31 15.79
N PRO A 128 -14.08 -1.02 16.06
CA PRO A 128 -14.01 -1.56 17.41
C PRO A 128 -12.69 -1.20 18.11
N SER A 129 -12.75 -0.84 19.40
CA SER A 129 -11.54 -0.60 20.21
C SER A 129 -10.58 -1.78 20.22
N SER A 130 -11.07 -3.03 20.12
CA SER A 130 -10.21 -4.22 20.04
C SER A 130 -9.36 -4.24 18.78
N PHE A 131 -9.89 -3.78 17.64
CA PHE A 131 -9.13 -3.66 16.41
C PHE A 131 -8.09 -2.53 16.52
N LEU A 132 -8.49 -1.36 17.02
CA LEU A 132 -7.57 -0.23 17.22
C LEU A 132 -6.41 -0.60 18.16
N ARG A 133 -6.70 -1.34 19.24
CA ARG A 133 -5.66 -1.87 20.14
C ARG A 133 -4.73 -2.86 19.44
N SER A 134 -5.23 -3.71 18.54
CA SER A 134 -4.35 -4.61 17.77
C SER A 134 -3.34 -3.88 16.88
N VAL A 135 -3.69 -2.70 16.38
CA VAL A 135 -2.75 -1.81 15.65
C VAL A 135 -1.67 -1.28 16.60
N VAL A 136 -2.06 -0.83 17.80
CA VAL A 136 -1.13 -0.37 18.84
C VAL A 136 -0.21 -1.50 19.31
N ASP A 137 -0.75 -2.67 19.60
CA ASP A 137 0.00 -3.86 20.03
C ASP A 137 1.03 -4.25 18.96
N ARG A 138 0.64 -4.17 17.68
CA ARG A 138 1.56 -4.46 16.57
C ARG A 138 2.74 -3.49 16.55
N TYR A 139 2.48 -2.18 16.70
CA TYR A 139 3.52 -1.15 16.75
C TYR A 139 4.47 -1.37 17.93
N GLN A 140 3.93 -1.66 19.11
CA GLN A 140 4.73 -1.97 20.31
C GLN A 140 5.60 -3.23 20.15
N ALA A 141 5.20 -4.15 19.28
CA ALA A 141 5.97 -5.35 18.95
C ALA A 141 7.02 -5.16 17.84
N LEU A 142 7.11 -3.98 17.21
CA LEU A 142 8.20 -3.64 16.30
C LEU A 142 9.51 -3.41 17.09
N ASN A 143 10.64 -3.51 16.40
CA ASN A 143 11.93 -3.09 16.98
C ASN A 143 12.04 -1.56 17.01
N ASP A 144 12.97 -1.04 17.81
CA ASP A 144 13.15 0.41 18.00
C ASP A 144 13.36 1.18 16.69
N THR A 145 14.09 0.61 15.72
CA THR A 145 14.34 1.27 14.42
C THR A 145 13.06 1.38 13.60
N ASP A 146 12.26 0.32 13.58
CA ASP A 146 10.98 0.31 12.89
C ASP A 146 9.95 1.22 13.57
N GLN A 147 9.94 1.27 14.90
CA GLN A 147 9.09 2.20 15.65
C GLN A 147 9.42 3.66 15.32
N GLU A 148 10.71 4.02 15.39
CA GLU A 148 11.18 5.37 15.06
C GLU A 148 10.77 5.77 13.64
N ARG A 149 10.86 4.83 12.69
CA ARG A 149 10.54 5.08 11.28
C ARG A 149 9.07 5.47 11.04
N ILE A 150 8.13 4.96 11.84
CA ILE A 150 6.69 5.24 11.70
C ILE A 150 6.09 5.94 12.92
N LEU A 151 6.92 6.60 13.73
CA LEU A 151 6.51 7.24 14.98
C LEU A 151 5.43 8.30 14.73
N GLU A 152 5.59 9.14 13.69
CA GLU A 152 4.63 10.19 13.34
C GLU A 152 3.26 9.60 12.98
N ASN A 153 3.22 8.49 12.23
CA ASN A 153 1.97 7.79 11.89
C ASN A 153 1.28 7.27 13.16
N TYR A 154 2.07 6.70 14.08
CA TYR A 154 1.57 6.19 15.35
C TYR A 154 1.02 7.30 16.25
N GLU A 155 1.75 8.40 16.44
CA GLU A 155 1.31 9.53 17.25
C GLU A 155 0.00 10.12 16.71
N TRP A 156 -0.09 10.31 15.39
CA TRP A 156 -1.32 10.79 14.76
C TRP A 156 -2.49 9.81 14.94
N PHE A 157 -2.24 8.51 14.81
CA PHE A 157 -3.24 7.47 15.07
C PHE A 157 -3.72 7.45 16.52
N GLN A 158 -2.81 7.57 17.48
CA GLN A 158 -3.18 7.62 18.89
C GLN A 158 -4.05 8.84 19.21
N GLU A 159 -3.69 10.02 18.69
CA GLU A 159 -4.48 11.24 18.90
C GLU A 159 -5.86 11.13 18.23
N SER A 160 -5.91 10.61 17.00
CA SER A 160 -7.15 10.45 16.22
C SER A 160 -8.15 9.52 16.89
N TYR A 161 -7.68 8.53 17.66
CA TYR A 161 -8.53 7.53 18.33
C TYR A 161 -8.45 7.55 19.86
N LYS A 162 -7.97 8.65 20.45
CA LYS A 162 -7.71 8.74 21.91
C LYS A 162 -8.87 8.27 22.78
N ASP A 163 -10.10 8.66 22.44
CA ASP A 163 -11.30 8.33 23.23
C ASP A 163 -11.64 6.84 23.21
N LYS A 164 -11.18 6.11 22.17
CA LYS A 164 -11.42 4.66 22.01
C LYS A 164 -10.26 3.81 22.52
N LEU A 165 -9.08 4.40 22.69
CA LEU A 165 -7.87 3.73 23.13
C LEU A 165 -7.65 3.85 24.65
N MET A 166 -8.29 4.82 25.31
CA MET A 166 -8.36 4.92 26.78
C MET A 166 -9.14 3.77 27.45
#